data_AF-E9I1A9-F1
#
_entry.id   AF-E9I1A9-F1
#
_cell.length_a   1.000
_cell.length_b   1.000
_cell.length_c   1.000
_cell.angle_alpha   90.00
_cell.angle_beta   90.00
_cell.angle_gamma   90.00
#
_symmetry.space_group_name_H-M   'P 1'
#
loop_
_entity.id
_entity.type
_entity.pdbx_description
1 polymer ?
#
loop_
_entity_poly.entity_id
_entity_poly.type
_entity_poly.pdbx_seq_one_letter_code
_entity_poly.pdbx_strand_id
1 'polypeptide(L)'
;MDPDLAQALTNFANGAAQDRLQYQGRHDALMNLLVAQQQESAALRALVTAQQQQAGAARGHVNNAVVESVPMFEGKLGESGRHWVRILNQVGDAEGWTNAQKRQVVVRRLGGIALQWHLQSGANNPNWQNWSTALGTNFTDRLSPSEWYKLIEERVQKAGEPGIA
;
A
#
# COMPACT_ATOMS: atom_id res chain seq x y z
N MET A 1 58.03 -31.88 58.33
CA MET A 1 56.73 -31.46 57.76
C MET A 1 55.78 -32.63 57.87
N ASP A 2 54.56 -32.39 58.32
CA ASP A 2 53.53 -33.44 58.40
C ASP A 2 53.06 -33.81 56.99
N PRO A 3 53.24 -35.07 56.53
CA PRO A 3 52.87 -35.49 55.19
C PRO A 3 51.37 -35.31 54.89
N ASP A 4 50.51 -35.34 55.91
CA ASP A 4 49.06 -35.23 55.75
C ASP A 4 48.62 -33.81 55.34
N LEU A 5 49.30 -32.79 55.89
CA LEU A 5 49.04 -31.39 55.55
C LEU A 5 49.43 -31.04 54.10
N ALA A 6 50.54 -31.60 53.62
CA ALA A 6 51.00 -31.39 52.24
C ALA A 6 50.02 -32.02 51.22
N GLN A 7 49.45 -33.18 51.55
CA GLN A 7 48.45 -33.85 50.74
C GLN A 7 47.14 -33.06 50.70
N ALA A 8 46.68 -32.54 51.84
CA ALA A 8 45.47 -31.72 51.94
C ALA A 8 45.57 -30.42 51.10
N LEU A 9 46.71 -29.73 51.15
CA LEU A 9 46.94 -28.52 50.35
C LEU A 9 46.94 -28.80 48.84
N THR A 10 47.52 -29.93 48.44
CA THR A 10 47.53 -30.35 47.02
C THR A 10 46.12 -30.66 46.52
N ASN A 11 45.33 -31.38 47.32
CA ASN A 11 43.94 -31.68 46.99
C ASN A 11 43.07 -30.42 46.90
N PHE A 12 43.27 -29.47 47.82
CA PHE A 12 42.58 -28.17 47.78
C PHE A 12 42.96 -27.37 46.52
N ALA A 13 44.24 -27.29 46.18
CA ALA A 13 44.71 -26.59 44.99
C ALA A 13 44.15 -27.21 43.70
N ASN A 14 44.09 -28.54 43.63
CA ASN A 14 43.50 -29.27 42.50
C ASN A 14 41.98 -29.02 42.39
N GLY A 15 41.25 -29.05 43.51
CA GLY A 15 39.83 -28.69 43.54
C GLY A 15 39.58 -27.26 43.08
N ALA A 16 40.35 -26.30 43.59
CA ALA A 16 40.24 -24.89 43.19
C ALA A 16 40.61 -24.63 41.72
N ALA A 17 41.48 -25.45 41.13
CA ALA A 17 41.80 -25.41 39.71
C ALA A 17 40.67 -26.00 38.86
N GLN A 18 40.10 -27.14 39.27
CA GLN A 18 38.97 -27.78 38.60
C GLN A 18 37.71 -26.92 38.62
N ASP A 19 37.39 -26.29 39.75
CA ASP A 19 36.25 -25.38 39.86
C ASP A 19 36.39 -24.22 38.88
N ARG A 20 37.57 -23.59 38.80
CA ARG A 20 37.82 -22.50 37.83
C ARG A 20 37.62 -22.94 36.38
N LEU A 21 38.08 -24.13 36.01
CA LEU A 21 37.88 -24.66 34.66
C LEU A 21 36.41 -24.93 34.36
N GLN A 22 35.65 -25.43 35.33
CA GLN A 22 34.20 -25.63 35.18
C GLN A 22 33.45 -24.31 35.03
N TYR A 23 33.78 -23.30 35.84
CA TYR A 23 33.18 -21.97 35.72
C TYR A 23 33.51 -21.32 34.37
N GLN A 24 34.75 -21.45 33.92
CA GLN A 24 35.16 -20.91 32.62
C GLN A 24 34.43 -21.61 31.47
N GLY A 25 34.36 -22.94 31.47
CA GLY A 25 33.61 -23.68 30.45
C GLY A 25 32.10 -23.36 30.45
N ARG A 26 31.51 -23.14 31.63
CA ARG A 26 30.11 -22.72 31.73
C ARG A 26 29.90 -21.30 31.22
N HIS A 27 30.85 -20.40 31.48
CA HIS A 27 30.81 -19.04 30.96
C HIS A 27 30.92 -19.01 29.43
N ASP A 28 31.88 -19.74 28.87
CA ASP A 28 32.07 -19.82 27.42
C ASP A 28 30.84 -20.41 26.71
N ALA A 29 30.23 -21.44 27.30
CA ALA A 29 28.98 -22.02 26.78
C ALA A 29 27.82 -21.00 26.77
N LEU A 30 27.68 -20.19 27.82
CA LEU A 30 26.65 -19.15 27.89
C LEU A 30 26.90 -18.04 26.85
N MET A 31 28.16 -17.63 26.67
CA MET A 31 28.52 -16.61 25.68
C MET A 31 28.24 -17.09 24.26
N ASN A 32 28.56 -18.35 23.95
CA ASN A 32 28.27 -18.96 22.65
C ASN A 32 26.76 -19.01 22.37
N LEU A 33 25.95 -19.36 23.38
CA LEU A 33 24.50 -19.40 23.25
C LEU A 33 23.91 -18.00 23.01
N LEU A 34 24.44 -16.98 23.69
CA LEU A 34 24.01 -15.60 23.50
C LEU A 34 24.32 -15.09 22.09
N VAL A 35 25.50 -15.41 21.56
CA VAL A 35 25.87 -15.06 20.17
C VAL A 35 24.94 -15.75 19.17
N ALA A 36 24.66 -17.04 19.36
CA ALA A 36 23.74 -17.79 18.50
C ALA A 36 22.33 -17.17 18.51
N GLN A 37 21.81 -16.82 19.69
CA GLN A 37 20.50 -16.17 19.84
C GLN A 37 20.46 -14.80 19.15
N GLN A 38 21.55 -14.02 19.24
CA GLN A 38 21.62 -12.71 18.60
C GLN A 38 21.61 -12.83 17.08
N GLN A 39 22.31 -13.83 16.52
CA GLN A 39 22.30 -14.10 15.08
C GLN A 39 20.92 -14.53 14.59
N GLU A 40 20.23 -15.41 15.32
CA GLU A 40 18.86 -15.82 14.98
C GLU A 40 17.90 -14.62 15.01
N SER A 41 17.99 -13.79 16.05
CA SER A 41 17.19 -12.57 16.16
C SER A 41 17.44 -11.59 15.01
N ALA A 42 18.70 -11.47 14.56
CA ALA A 42 19.06 -10.65 13.41
C ALA A 42 18.49 -11.22 12.11
N ALA A 43 18.54 -12.55 11.92
CA ALA A 43 17.98 -13.23 10.76
C ALA A 43 16.45 -13.06 10.68
N LEU A 44 15.74 -13.21 11.81
CA LEU A 44 14.29 -12.98 11.87
C LEU A 44 13.92 -11.54 11.50
N ARG A 45 14.67 -10.55 12.00
CA ARG A 45 14.45 -9.14 11.65
C ARG A 45 14.69 -8.88 10.16
N ALA A 46 15.74 -9.46 9.59
CA ALA A 46 16.05 -9.35 8.17
C ALA A 46 14.93 -9.97 7.31
N LEU A 47 14.40 -11.13 7.69
CA LEU A 47 13.27 -11.79 7.02
C LEU A 47 12.00 -10.93 7.07
N VAL A 48 11.65 -10.39 8.24
CA VAL A 48 10.49 -9.48 8.38
C VAL A 48 10.66 -8.24 7.50
N THR A 49 11.86 -7.67 7.48
CA THR A 49 12.17 -6.49 6.65
C THR A 49 12.05 -6.80 5.16
N ALA A 50 12.60 -7.94 4.72
CA ALA A 50 12.53 -8.39 3.34
C ALA A 50 11.09 -8.68 2.90
N GLN A 51 10.27 -9.32 3.76
CA GLN A 51 8.85 -9.53 3.48
C GLN A 51 8.08 -8.21 3.38
N GLN A 52 8.36 -7.24 4.24
CA GLN A 52 7.72 -5.92 4.17
C GLN A 52 8.11 -5.16 2.89
N GLN A 53 9.38 -5.25 2.46
CA GLN A 53 9.85 -4.65 1.22
C GLN A 53 9.24 -5.33 -0.01
N GLN A 54 9.17 -6.67 -0.04
CA GLN A 54 8.53 -7.42 -1.12
C GLN A 54 7.01 -7.16 -1.19
N ALA A 55 6.33 -7.10 -0.04
CA ALA A 55 4.92 -6.73 0.01
C ALA A 55 4.69 -5.28 -0.43
N GLY A 56 5.60 -4.35 -0.10
CA GLY A 56 5.59 -2.98 -0.59
C GLY A 56 5.83 -2.88 -2.10
N ALA A 57 6.75 -3.66 -2.63
CA ALA A 57 7.06 -3.71 -4.07
C ALA A 57 5.94 -4.36 -4.89
N ALA A 58 5.34 -5.45 -4.40
CA ALA A 58 4.19 -6.11 -5.01
C ALA A 58 2.94 -5.21 -4.97
N ARG A 59 2.71 -4.49 -3.88
CA ARG A 59 1.67 -3.44 -3.79
C ARG A 59 2.01 -2.18 -4.59
N GLY A 60 3.26 -1.99 -4.99
CA GLY A 60 3.70 -0.83 -5.76
C GLY A 60 3.50 -0.99 -7.26
N HIS A 61 3.38 -2.23 -7.77
CA HIS A 61 3.26 -2.47 -9.20
C HIS A 61 1.80 -2.43 -9.66
N VAL A 62 1.43 -1.35 -10.33
CA VAL A 62 0.17 -1.29 -11.08
C VAL A 62 0.35 -2.03 -12.40
N ASN A 63 -0.39 -3.12 -12.61
CA ASN A 63 -0.32 -3.93 -13.83
C ASN A 63 -0.70 -3.08 -15.07
N ASN A 64 0.22 -2.96 -16.03
CA ASN A 64 0.03 -2.11 -17.20
C ASN A 64 -1.16 -2.54 -18.08
N ALA A 65 -1.43 -3.84 -18.21
CA ALA A 65 -2.56 -4.33 -18.99
C ALA A 65 -3.91 -3.85 -18.41
N VAL A 66 -4.00 -3.77 -17.09
CA VAL A 66 -5.18 -3.26 -16.37
C VAL A 66 -5.29 -1.73 -16.48
N VAL A 67 -4.15 -1.03 -16.49
CA VAL A 67 -4.15 0.42 -16.77
C VAL A 67 -4.69 0.71 -18.16
N GLU A 68 -4.31 -0.10 -19.15
CA GLU A 68 -4.75 0.07 -20.54
C GLU A 68 -6.23 -0.22 -20.74
N SER A 69 -6.85 -1.06 -19.89
CA SER A 69 -8.29 -1.33 -19.93
C SER A 69 -9.15 -0.17 -19.41
N VAL A 70 -8.60 0.76 -18.63
CA VAL A 70 -9.30 1.98 -18.23
C VAL A 70 -9.42 2.89 -19.44
N PRO A 71 -10.60 3.35 -19.89
CA PRO A 71 -10.71 4.21 -21.06
C PRO A 71 -9.94 5.54 -20.88
N MET A 72 -9.39 6.08 -21.97
CA MET A 72 -8.84 7.45 -21.95
C MET A 72 -9.98 8.44 -21.68
N PHE A 73 -9.69 9.48 -20.91
CA PHE A 73 -10.60 10.60 -20.68
C PHE A 73 -9.99 11.87 -21.25
N GLU A 74 -10.63 12.42 -22.28
CA GLU A 74 -10.11 13.57 -23.00
C GLU A 74 -10.76 14.88 -22.56
N GLY A 75 -11.88 14.78 -21.83
CA GLY A 75 -12.68 15.93 -21.39
C GLY A 75 -13.51 16.51 -22.53
N LYS A 76 -13.98 15.65 -23.45
CA LYS A 76 -14.81 16.06 -24.59
C LYS A 76 -16.25 16.37 -24.16
N LEU A 77 -16.96 17.12 -24.99
CA LEU A 77 -18.42 17.30 -24.86
C LEU A 77 -19.11 15.93 -24.89
N GLY A 78 -19.98 15.69 -23.91
CA GLY A 78 -20.65 14.39 -23.70
C GLY A 78 -19.88 13.40 -22.82
N GLU A 79 -18.62 13.68 -22.44
CA GLU A 79 -17.92 12.90 -21.43
C GLU A 79 -18.24 13.41 -20.02
N SER A 80 -18.54 12.48 -19.11
CA SER A 80 -18.81 12.79 -17.70
C SER A 80 -17.62 12.41 -16.84
N GLY A 81 -16.96 13.40 -16.21
CA GLY A 81 -15.85 13.17 -15.28
C GLY A 81 -16.26 12.31 -14.08
N ARG A 82 -17.50 12.46 -13.58
CA ARG A 82 -18.02 11.62 -12.48
C ARG A 82 -18.21 10.17 -12.91
N HIS A 83 -18.72 9.96 -14.14
CA HIS A 83 -18.89 8.61 -14.67
C HIS A 83 -17.52 7.93 -14.88
N TRP A 84 -16.57 8.64 -15.46
CA TRP A 84 -15.23 8.10 -15.69
C TRP A 84 -14.49 7.76 -14.40
N VAL A 85 -14.57 8.62 -13.38
CA VAL A 85 -14.04 8.31 -12.03
C VAL A 85 -14.65 7.04 -11.44
N ARG A 86 -15.95 6.79 -11.68
CA ARG A 86 -16.60 5.55 -11.22
C ARG A 86 -16.00 4.31 -11.88
N ILE A 87 -15.77 4.34 -13.19
CA ILE A 87 -15.13 3.24 -13.93
C ILE A 87 -13.75 2.95 -13.33
N LEU A 88 -12.93 3.98 -13.14
CA LEU A 88 -11.59 3.80 -12.59
C LEU A 88 -11.61 3.29 -11.15
N ASN A 89 -12.55 3.77 -10.32
CA ASN A 89 -12.72 3.24 -8.98
C ASN A 89 -13.08 1.75 -9.00
N GLN A 90 -14.00 1.33 -9.88
CA GLN A 90 -14.36 -0.09 -10.00
C GLN A 90 -13.17 -0.97 -10.39
N VAL A 91 -12.38 -0.54 -11.38
CA VAL A 91 -11.14 -1.25 -11.77
C VAL A 91 -10.15 -1.29 -10.61
N GLY A 92 -9.92 -0.14 -9.97
CA GLY A 92 -8.99 -0.05 -8.85
C GLY A 92 -9.42 -0.86 -7.64
N ASP A 93 -10.72 -0.92 -7.34
CA ASP A 93 -11.23 -1.70 -6.21
C ASP A 93 -11.12 -3.21 -6.49
N ALA A 94 -11.36 -3.65 -7.73
CA ALA A 94 -11.17 -5.04 -8.15
C ALA A 94 -9.70 -5.48 -8.05
N GLU A 95 -8.77 -4.56 -8.28
CA GLU A 95 -7.32 -4.80 -8.31
C GLU A 95 -6.63 -4.45 -6.98
N GLY A 96 -7.40 -4.04 -5.97
CA GLY A 96 -6.87 -3.66 -4.65
C GLY A 96 -5.98 -2.42 -4.67
N TRP A 97 -6.16 -1.51 -5.63
CA TRP A 97 -5.39 -0.29 -5.75
C TRP A 97 -5.65 0.67 -4.58
N THR A 98 -4.55 1.16 -4.01
CA THR A 98 -4.56 2.29 -3.09
C THR A 98 -4.98 3.58 -3.82
N ASN A 99 -5.42 4.58 -3.04
CA ASN A 99 -5.70 5.91 -3.57
C ASN A 99 -4.48 6.55 -4.27
N ALA A 100 -3.26 6.22 -3.84
CA ALA A 100 -2.03 6.67 -4.49
C ALA A 100 -1.83 6.02 -5.87
N GLN A 101 -2.16 4.74 -6.01
CA GLN A 101 -2.13 4.05 -7.30
C GLN A 101 -3.21 4.56 -8.24
N LYS A 102 -4.46 4.75 -7.76
CA LYS A 102 -5.53 5.40 -8.54
C LYS A 102 -5.09 6.76 -9.08
N ARG A 103 -4.35 7.53 -8.26
CA ARG A 103 -3.72 8.80 -8.65
C ARG A 103 -2.68 8.67 -9.74
N GLN A 104 -1.84 7.63 -9.72
CA GLN A 104 -0.88 7.38 -10.80
C GLN A 104 -1.57 6.97 -12.10
N VAL A 105 -2.61 6.15 -12.01
CA VAL A 105 -3.37 5.66 -13.16
C VAL A 105 -4.12 6.78 -13.86
N VAL A 106 -4.80 7.67 -13.11
CA VAL A 106 -5.53 8.78 -13.76
C VAL A 106 -4.64 9.60 -14.66
N VAL A 107 -3.44 10.00 -14.20
CA VAL A 107 -2.54 10.86 -14.98
C VAL A 107 -2.16 10.20 -16.30
N ARG A 108 -2.01 8.88 -16.33
CA ARG A 108 -1.69 8.10 -17.55
C ARG A 108 -2.88 7.95 -18.49
N ARG A 109 -4.10 8.12 -17.99
CA ARG A 109 -5.35 7.93 -18.75
C ARG A 109 -6.09 9.23 -19.02
N LEU A 110 -5.45 10.38 -18.81
CA LEU A 110 -5.94 11.69 -19.24
C LEU A 110 -5.34 12.05 -20.59
N GLY A 111 -6.18 12.59 -21.47
CA GLY A 111 -5.78 13.22 -22.73
C GLY A 111 -6.43 14.59 -22.89
N GLY A 112 -6.16 15.24 -24.02
CA GLY A 112 -6.87 16.45 -24.44
C GLY A 112 -6.99 17.56 -23.38
N ILE A 113 -8.21 18.08 -23.24
CA ILE A 113 -8.54 19.19 -22.33
C ILE A 113 -8.44 18.74 -20.87
N ALA A 114 -8.75 17.48 -20.58
CA ALA A 114 -8.65 16.95 -19.23
C ALA A 114 -7.20 16.87 -18.72
N LEU A 115 -6.26 16.49 -19.59
CA LEU A 115 -4.83 16.55 -19.25
C LEU A 115 -4.37 18.00 -19.04
N GLN A 116 -4.78 18.93 -19.91
CA GLN A 116 -4.44 20.35 -19.76
C GLN A 116 -4.98 20.92 -18.43
N TRP A 117 -6.24 20.64 -18.09
CA TRP A 117 -6.81 21.01 -16.80
C TRP A 117 -6.01 20.45 -15.63
N HIS A 118 -5.58 19.19 -15.72
CA HIS A 118 -4.78 18.55 -14.69
C HIS A 118 -3.46 19.28 -14.46
N LEU A 119 -2.74 19.61 -15.53
CA LEU A 119 -1.46 20.32 -15.48
C LEU A 119 -1.59 21.74 -14.91
N GLN A 120 -2.71 22.42 -15.19
CA GLN A 120 -2.93 23.80 -14.76
C GLN A 120 -3.46 23.92 -13.32
N SER A 121 -4.34 23.01 -12.91
CA SER A 121 -5.06 23.15 -11.63
C SER A 121 -5.39 21.83 -10.96
N GLY A 122 -5.66 20.76 -11.71
CA GLY A 122 -6.04 19.48 -11.14
C GLY A 122 -4.96 18.87 -10.22
N ALA A 123 -3.68 19.04 -10.56
CA ALA A 123 -2.54 18.56 -9.77
C ALA A 123 -2.47 19.16 -8.35
N ASN A 124 -3.03 20.35 -8.13
CA ASN A 124 -3.05 21.03 -6.83
C ASN A 124 -3.96 20.35 -5.80
N ASN A 125 -4.80 19.41 -6.23
CA ASN A 125 -5.61 18.60 -5.32
C ASN A 125 -4.72 17.49 -4.76
N PRO A 126 -4.46 17.40 -3.44
CA PRO A 126 -3.39 16.54 -2.91
C PRO A 126 -3.79 15.07 -2.74
N ASN A 127 -5.09 14.77 -2.61
CA ASN A 127 -5.57 13.40 -2.37
C ASN A 127 -6.59 12.97 -3.43
N TRP A 128 -6.90 11.67 -3.46
CA TRP A 128 -7.82 11.07 -4.43
C TRP A 128 -9.23 11.69 -4.36
N GLN A 129 -9.76 11.90 -3.16
CA GLN A 129 -11.10 12.43 -2.97
C GLN A 129 -11.25 13.84 -3.54
N ASN A 130 -10.31 14.73 -3.22
CA ASN A 130 -10.31 16.11 -3.72
C ASN A 130 -10.13 16.14 -5.23
N TRP A 131 -9.20 15.33 -5.76
CA TRP A 131 -8.92 15.29 -7.20
C TRP A 131 -10.12 14.78 -8.01
N SER A 132 -10.72 13.68 -7.58
CA SER A 132 -11.88 13.07 -8.28
C SER A 132 -13.12 13.94 -8.19
N THR A 133 -13.34 14.60 -7.05
CA THR A 133 -14.40 15.61 -6.89
C THR A 133 -14.17 16.80 -7.82
N ALA A 134 -12.94 17.31 -7.89
CA ALA A 134 -12.60 18.43 -8.76
C ALA A 134 -12.77 18.06 -10.24
N LEU A 135 -12.35 16.88 -10.68
CA LEU A 135 -12.58 16.40 -12.05
C LEU A 135 -14.08 16.33 -12.34
N GLY A 136 -14.86 15.70 -11.46
CA GLY A 136 -16.30 15.57 -11.62
C GLY A 136 -17.05 16.89 -11.67
N THR A 137 -16.54 17.93 -11.01
CA THR A 137 -17.09 19.29 -11.08
C THR A 137 -16.71 20.00 -12.38
N ASN A 138 -15.44 19.95 -12.78
CA ASN A 138 -14.95 20.64 -13.99
C ASN A 138 -15.47 20.01 -15.29
N PHE A 139 -15.62 18.69 -15.30
CA PHE A 139 -16.17 17.93 -16.43
C PHE A 139 -17.54 17.36 -16.07
N THR A 140 -18.43 18.25 -15.61
CA THR A 140 -19.83 17.89 -15.44
C THR A 140 -20.46 17.78 -16.83
N ASP A 141 -21.02 16.61 -17.12
CA ASP A 141 -21.84 16.44 -18.31
C ASP A 141 -23.05 17.37 -18.22
N ARG A 142 -23.09 18.35 -19.10
CA ARG A 142 -24.15 19.35 -19.16
C ARG A 142 -25.00 19.01 -20.38
N LEU A 143 -26.20 18.51 -20.14
CA LEU A 143 -27.23 18.46 -21.16
C LEU A 143 -27.40 19.88 -21.73
N SER A 144 -27.34 20.00 -23.05
CA SER A 144 -27.77 21.24 -23.68
C SER A 144 -29.27 21.44 -23.42
N PRO A 145 -29.77 22.69 -23.40
CA PRO A 145 -31.19 22.94 -23.25
C PRO A 145 -32.04 22.14 -24.26
N SER A 146 -31.57 21.97 -25.50
CA SER A 146 -32.28 21.19 -26.53
C SER A 146 -32.31 19.69 -26.24
N GLU A 147 -31.23 19.09 -25.73
CA GLU A 147 -31.23 17.69 -25.28
C GLU A 147 -32.14 17.51 -24.07
N TRP A 148 -32.16 18.47 -23.15
CA TRP A 148 -33.06 18.47 -22.01
C TRP A 148 -34.54 18.58 -22.45
N TYR A 149 -34.85 19.49 -23.39
CA TYR A 149 -36.19 19.60 -23.97
C TYR A 149 -36.62 18.32 -24.66
N LYS A 150 -35.76 17.70 -25.48
CA LYS A 150 -36.03 16.39 -26.07
C LYS A 150 -36.32 15.32 -25.03
N LEU A 151 -35.52 15.21 -23.97
CA LEU A 151 -35.74 14.25 -22.90
C LEU A 151 -37.08 14.43 -22.17
N ILE A 152 -37.58 15.67 -22.08
CA ILE A 152 -38.89 15.96 -21.48
C ILE A 152 -40.04 15.72 -22.46
N GLU A 153 -39.90 16.17 -23.71
CA GLU A 153 -40.93 16.00 -24.74
C GLU A 153 -41.13 14.53 -25.11
N GLU A 154 -40.05 13.73 -25.12
CA GLU A 154 -40.09 12.29 -25.36
C GLU A 154 -40.58 11.51 -24.12
N ARG A 155 -40.67 12.15 -22.95
CA ARG A 155 -41.13 11.51 -21.73
C ARG A 155 -42.66 11.38 -21.73
N VAL A 156 -43.16 10.30 -22.33
CA VAL A 156 -44.56 9.89 -22.17
C VAL A 156 -44.73 9.20 -20.82
N GLN A 157 -45.57 9.75 -19.95
CA GLN A 157 -45.92 9.14 -18.67
C GLN A 157 -46.58 7.78 -18.90
N LYS A 158 -46.10 6.74 -18.22
CA LYS A 158 -46.60 5.36 -18.41
C LYS A 158 -47.89 5.12 -17.62
N ALA A 159 -48.71 4.21 -18.13
CA ALA A 159 -49.91 3.77 -17.41
C ALA A 159 -49.52 3.17 -16.05
N GLY A 160 -50.01 3.78 -14.97
CA GLY A 160 -49.70 3.41 -13.58
C GLY A 160 -48.66 4.29 -12.89
N GLU A 161 -48.05 5.26 -13.58
CA GLU A 161 -47.22 6.28 -12.92
C GLU A 161 -48.13 7.37 -12.32
N PRO A 162 -48.00 7.71 -11.03
CA PRO A 162 -48.80 8.77 -10.43
C PRO A 162 -48.45 10.12 -11.08
N GLY A 163 -49.46 10.76 -11.67
CA GLY A 163 -49.34 12.12 -12.22
C GLY A 163 -49.56 13.17 -11.14
N ILE A 164 -48.94 14.33 -11.33
CA ILE A 164 -49.31 15.53 -10.59
C ILE A 164 -50.72 15.91 -11.06
N ALA A 165 -51.68 15.79 -10.16
CA ALA A 165 -53.05 16.31 -10.33
C ALA A 165 -53.08 17.82 -10.16
#